data_AF-A0A661PQ93-F1
#
_entry.id   AF-A0A661PQ93-F1
#
_cell.length_a   1.000
_cell.length_b   1.000
_cell.length_c   1.000
_cell.angle_alpha   90.00
_cell.angle_beta   90.00
_cell.angle_gamma   90.00
#
_symmetry.space_group_name_H-M   'P 1'
#
loop_
_entity.id
_entity.type
_entity.pdbx_description
1 polymer ?
#
loop_
_entity_poly.entity_id
_entity_poly.type
_entity_poly.pdbx_seq_one_letter_code
_entity_poly.pdbx_strand_id
1 'polypeptide(L)'
;MTKQLNLRVEEEFIARLESLSRKLGRPMSATLVSIGLPAIEEAEAELQFEADALDAWEKYELTGAHVTSDEIESLFDAARNKAVNAAKQK
;
A
#
# COMPACT_ATOMS: atom_id res chain seq x y z
N MET A 1 16.38 20.29 6.02
CA MET A 1 17.70 20.34 5.34
C MET A 1 17.59 19.65 3.99
N THR A 2 18.11 20.23 2.92
CA THR A 2 18.15 19.62 1.58
C THR A 2 19.54 19.02 1.32
N LYS A 3 19.60 17.81 0.77
CA LYS A 3 20.85 17.15 0.33
C LYS A 3 20.86 17.06 -1.19
N GLN A 4 22.04 17.12 -1.80
CA GLN A 4 22.21 16.91 -3.25
C GLN A 4 22.45 15.43 -3.55
N LEU A 5 21.84 14.94 -4.63
CA LEU A 5 21.96 13.57 -5.11
C LEU A 5 22.45 13.62 -6.57
N ASN A 6 23.59 12.98 -6.85
CA ASN A 6 24.10 12.82 -8.20
C ASN A 6 23.67 11.46 -8.73
N LEU A 7 22.94 11.44 -9.84
CA LEU A 7 22.39 10.23 -10.44
C LEU A 7 22.98 10.01 -11.83
N ARG A 8 23.34 8.76 -12.13
CA ARG A 8 23.52 8.30 -13.50
C ARG A 8 22.21 7.69 -13.96
N VAL A 9 21.70 8.17 -15.08
CA VAL A 9 20.42 7.73 -15.66
C VAL A 9 20.57 7.62 -17.16
N GLU A 10 19.70 6.83 -17.79
CA GLU A 10 19.65 6.68 -19.24
C GLU A 10 19.29 8.01 -19.93
N GLU A 11 19.82 8.23 -21.14
CA GLU A 11 19.58 9.45 -21.92
C GLU A 11 18.08 9.70 -22.17
N GLU A 12 17.35 8.62 -22.44
CA GLU A 12 15.90 8.67 -22.64
C GLU A 12 15.16 9.23 -21.41
N PHE A 13 15.59 8.84 -20.21
CA PHE A 13 14.98 9.32 -18.97
C PHE A 13 15.19 10.82 -18.80
N ILE A 14 16.40 11.32 -19.10
CA ILE A 14 16.71 12.75 -19.07
C ILE A 14 15.79 13.51 -20.03
N ALA A 15 15.68 13.05 -21.27
CA ALA A 15 14.86 13.70 -22.30
C ALA A 15 13.38 13.77 -21.89
N ARG A 16 12.84 12.68 -21.33
CA ARG A 16 11.45 12.64 -20.83
C ARG A 16 11.25 13.57 -19.62
N LEU A 17 12.18 13.55 -18.67
CA LEU A 17 12.11 14.37 -17.47
C LEU A 17 12.21 15.87 -17.81
N GLU A 18 13.07 16.24 -18.76
CA GLU A 18 13.21 17.62 -19.24
C GLU A 18 11.93 18.09 -19.94
N SER A 19 11.39 17.28 -20.86
CA SER A 19 10.13 17.58 -21.55
C SER A 19 8.98 17.81 -20.55
N LEU A 20 8.88 16.95 -19.54
CA LEU A 20 7.86 17.05 -18.50
C LEU A 20 8.07 18.28 -17.60
N SER A 21 9.31 18.54 -17.19
CA SER A 21 9.70 19.71 -16.41
C SER A 21 9.32 21.02 -17.11
N ARG A 22 9.58 21.12 -18.42
CA ARG A 22 9.18 22.28 -19.26
C ARG A 22 7.66 22.46 -19.31
N LYS A 23 6.91 21.37 -19.52
CA LYS A 23 5.43 21.42 -19.56
C LYS A 23 4.81 21.85 -18.22
N LEU A 24 5.44 21.45 -17.11
CA LEU A 24 4.97 21.77 -15.76
C LEU A 24 5.52 23.10 -15.21
N GLY A 25 6.41 23.78 -15.94
CA GLY A 25 6.97 25.07 -15.54
C GLY A 25 7.82 25.03 -14.27
N ARG A 26 8.41 23.86 -13.94
CA ARG A 26 9.17 23.65 -12.69
C ARG A 26 10.51 22.96 -12.96
N PRO A 27 11.54 23.14 -12.10
CA PRO A 27 12.85 22.50 -12.30
C PRO A 27 12.77 20.96 -12.39
N MET A 28 13.71 20.34 -13.11
CA MET A 28 13.79 18.88 -13.25
C MET A 28 13.93 18.17 -11.89
N SER A 29 14.69 18.74 -10.97
CA SER A 29 14.84 18.20 -9.61
C SER A 29 13.52 18.16 -8.86
N ALA A 30 12.73 19.25 -8.90
CA ALA A 30 11.41 19.31 -8.29
C ALA A 30 10.43 18.35 -8.96
N THR A 31 10.51 18.22 -10.29
CA THR A 31 9.72 17.24 -11.06
C THR A 31 10.05 15.82 -10.63
N LEU A 32 11.34 15.47 -10.57
CA LEU A 32 11.81 14.16 -10.17
C LEU A 32 11.36 13.82 -8.75
N VAL A 33 11.51 14.74 -7.79
CA VAL A 33 11.07 14.53 -6.41
C VAL A 33 9.56 14.32 -6.32
N SER A 34 8.76 15.11 -7.05
CA SER A 34 7.30 14.98 -7.00
C SER A 34 6.75 13.68 -7.56
N ILE A 35 7.53 12.98 -8.40
CA ILE A 35 7.15 11.70 -9.00
C ILE A 35 7.79 10.56 -8.20
N GLY A 36 9.05 10.73 -7.82
CA GLY A 36 9.83 9.72 -7.11
C GLY A 36 9.38 9.50 -5.67
N LEU A 37 8.96 10.55 -4.95
CA LEU A 37 8.50 10.37 -3.56
C LEU A 37 7.25 9.47 -3.47
N PRO A 38 6.17 9.69 -4.23
CA PRO A 38 5.03 8.78 -4.22
C PRO A 38 5.40 7.35 -4.60
N ALA A 39 6.27 7.17 -5.60
CA ALA A 39 6.72 5.84 -6.02
C ALA A 39 7.54 5.11 -4.94
N ILE A 40 8.34 5.84 -4.15
CA ILE A 40 9.06 5.29 -3.01
C ILE A 40 8.08 4.92 -1.90
N GLU A 41 7.14 5.80 -1.56
CA GLU A 41 6.12 5.55 -0.54
C GLU A 41 5.25 4.33 -0.88
N GLU A 42 4.89 4.15 -2.15
CA GLU A 42 4.14 2.98 -2.63
C GLU A 42 4.96 1.69 -2.47
N ALA A 43 6.24 1.70 -2.86
CA ALA A 43 7.13 0.56 -2.69
C ALA A 43 7.38 0.21 -1.21
N GLU A 44 7.53 1.23 -0.35
CA GLU A 44 7.66 1.03 1.11
C GLU A 44 6.38 0.43 1.71
N ALA A 45 5.20 0.89 1.28
CA ALA A 45 3.92 0.37 1.72
C ALA A 45 3.71 -1.08 1.28
N GLU A 46 4.12 -1.43 0.06
CA GLU A 46 4.06 -2.80 -0.46
C GLU A 46 4.95 -3.74 0.36
N LEU A 47 6.20 -3.34 0.62
CA LEU A 47 7.12 -4.12 1.46
C LEU A 47 6.58 -4.33 2.88
N GLN A 48 5.99 -3.28 3.47
CA GLN A 48 5.39 -3.39 4.80
C GLN A 48 4.17 -4.31 4.80
N PHE A 49 3.32 -4.20 3.78
CA PHE A 49 2.16 -5.08 3.63
C PHE A 49 2.57 -6.54 3.50
N GLU A 50 3.59 -6.85 2.69
CA GLU A 50 4.11 -8.21 2.56
C GLU A 50 4.63 -8.76 3.89
N ALA A 51 5.37 -7.93 4.64
CA ALA A 51 5.87 -8.31 5.96
C ALA A 51 4.72 -8.58 6.95
N ASP A 52 3.72 -7.70 6.99
CA ASP A 52 2.55 -7.84 7.86
C ASP A 52 1.70 -9.05 7.48
N ALA A 53 1.53 -9.31 6.18
CA ALA A 53 0.81 -10.46 5.66
C ALA A 53 1.52 -11.78 6.03
N LEU A 54 2.85 -11.82 5.91
CA LEU A 54 3.64 -12.99 6.28
C LEU A 54 3.56 -13.25 7.80
N ASP A 55 3.74 -12.23 8.63
CA ASP A 55 3.62 -12.35 10.09
C ASP A 55 2.21 -12.80 10.52
N ALA A 56 1.16 -12.24 9.90
CA ALA A 56 -0.21 -12.66 10.16
C ALA A 56 -0.46 -14.12 9.76
N TRP A 57 0.09 -14.54 8.61
CA TRP A 57 0.00 -15.92 8.15
C TRP A 57 0.72 -16.89 9.08
N GLU A 58 1.96 -16.59 9.47
CA GLU A 58 2.74 -17.41 10.41
C GLU A 58 2.04 -17.54 11.77
N LYS A 59 1.49 -16.43 12.29
CA LYS A 59 0.70 -16.45 13.53
C LYS A 59 -0.54 -17.32 13.40
N TYR A 60 -1.25 -17.25 12.28
CA TYR A 60 -2.42 -18.09 12.03
C TYR A 60 -2.05 -19.57 11.97
N GLU A 61 -1.02 -19.94 11.20
CA GLU A 61 -0.54 -21.32 11.10
C GLU A 61 -0.19 -21.91 12.47
N LEU A 62 0.45 -21.11 13.35
CA LEU A 62 0.78 -21.53 14.72
C LEU A 62 -0.44 -21.81 15.60
N THR A 63 -1.62 -21.28 15.27
CA THR A 63 -2.85 -21.59 16.02
C THR A 63 -3.36 -23.01 15.76
N GLY A 64 -2.96 -23.64 14.67
CA GLY A 64 -3.51 -24.92 14.20
C GLY A 64 -5.02 -24.86 13.89
N ALA A 65 -5.60 -23.67 13.81
CA ALA A 65 -6.98 -23.48 13.43
C ALA A 65 -7.12 -23.76 11.93
N HIS A 66 -8.07 -24.62 11.58
CA HIS A 66 -8.52 -24.81 10.21
C HIS A 66 -10.02 -24.57 10.21
N VAL A 67 -10.42 -23.44 9.65
CA VAL A 67 -11.82 -23.05 9.56
C VAL A 67 -12.26 -23.19 8.11
N THR A 68 -13.31 -23.95 7.88
CA THR A 68 -13.92 -24.09 6.55
C THR A 68 -14.70 -22.83 6.17
N SER A 69 -14.96 -22.65 4.88
CA SER A 69 -15.77 -21.50 4.40
C SER A 69 -17.15 -21.47 5.06
N ASP A 70 -17.80 -22.63 5.19
CA ASP A 70 -19.14 -22.75 5.78
C ASP A 70 -19.19 -22.32 7.25
N GLU A 71 -18.13 -22.61 8.00
CA GLU A 71 -17.98 -22.18 9.40
C GLU A 71 -17.79 -20.67 9.50
N ILE A 72 -17.02 -20.07 8.59
CA ILE A 72 -16.84 -18.61 8.51
C ILE A 72 -18.17 -17.93 8.17
N GLU A 73 -18.89 -18.43 7.17
CA GLU A 73 -20.21 -17.89 6.79
C GLU A 73 -21.19 -17.96 7.96
N SER A 74 -21.21 -19.08 8.69
CA SER A 74 -22.05 -19.25 9.87
C SER A 74 -21.70 -18.24 10.98
N LEU A 75 -20.41 -17.94 11.18
CA LEU A 75 -19.97 -16.91 12.13
C LEU A 75 -20.44 -15.51 11.72
N PHE A 76 -20.34 -15.16 10.44
CA PHE A 76 -20.83 -13.89 9.91
C PHE A 76 -22.34 -13.75 10.04
N ASP A 77 -23.10 -14.79 9.72
CA ASP A 77 -24.55 -14.79 9.87
C ASP A 77 -24.97 -14.64 11.34
N ALA A 78 -24.28 -15.34 12.25
CA ALA A 78 -24.51 -15.19 13.69
C ALA A 78 -24.22 -13.76 14.17
N ALA A 79 -23.11 -13.16 13.73
CA ALA A 79 -22.76 -11.78 14.06
C ALA A 79 -23.77 -10.77 13.50
N ARG A 80 -24.18 -10.93 12.24
CA ARG A 80 -25.21 -10.10 11.58
C ARG A 80 -26.54 -10.17 12.33
N ASN A 81 -26.98 -11.37 12.69
CA ASN A 81 -28.23 -11.56 13.42
C ASN A 81 -28.19 -10.91 14.82
N LYS A 82 -27.05 -11.00 15.53
CA LYS A 82 -26.85 -10.28 16.79
C LYS A 82 -26.95 -8.77 16.61
N ALA A 83 -26.29 -8.21 15.58
CA ALA A 83 -26.32 -6.78 15.29
C ALA A 83 -27.75 -6.29 14.94
N VAL A 84 -28.48 -7.02 14.11
CA VAL A 84 -29.87 -6.69 13.75
C VAL A 84 -30.78 -6.72 14.97
N ASN A 85 -30.63 -7.72 15.84
CA ASN A 85 -31.43 -7.81 17.06
C ASN A 85 -31.12 -6.67 18.04
N ALA A 86 -29.84 -6.30 18.19
CA ALA A 86 -29.44 -5.16 19.02
C ALA A 86 -29.97 -3.82 18.46
N ALA A 87 -30.02 -3.67 17.13
CA ALA A 87 -30.57 -2.48 16.48
C ALA A 87 -32.10 -2.36 16.65
N LYS A 88 -32.82 -3.48 16.73
CA LYS A 88 -34.28 -3.53 16.96
C LYS A 88 -34.68 -3.28 18.42
N GLN A 89 -33.73 -3.34 19.35
CA GLN A 89 -33.95 -3.09 20.78
C GLN A 89 -33.66 -1.63 21.19
N LYS A 90 -33.33 -0.77 20.23
CA LYS A 90 -33.21 0.69 20.39
C LYS A 90 -34.44 1.37 19.80
#